data_AF-A0A3C1WIR0-F1
#
_entry.id   AF-A0A3C1WIR0-F1
#
_cell.length_a   1.000
_cell.length_b   1.000
_cell.length_c   1.000
_cell.angle_alpha   90.00
_cell.angle_beta   90.00
_cell.angle_gamma   90.00
#
_symmetry.space_group_name_H-M   'P 1'
#
loop_
_entity.id
_entity.type
_entity.pdbx_description
1 polymer ?
#
loop_
_entity_poly.entity_id
_entity_poly.type
_entity_poly.pdbx_seq_one_letter_code
_entity_poly.pdbx_strand_id
1 'polypeptide(L)'
;MNMATDWKTAYAEMHAKSEAMFPPAALHYVVELCRQASQRREGRVVTPEELTEDFRKQFRRDFGSMGNEVRNDWGIHSSADLGKAVILLGKYGCLTLEPTDTEDAFTSLGTPL
;
A
#
# COMPACT_ATOMS: atom_id res chain seq x y z
N MET A 1 -22.70 4.65 7.98
CA MET A 1 -21.38 5.15 7.56
C MET A 1 -20.37 4.12 8.05
N ASN A 2 -19.87 3.27 7.16
CA ASN A 2 -18.96 2.19 7.54
C ASN A 2 -17.61 2.84 7.90
N MET A 3 -17.19 2.77 9.16
CA MET A 3 -15.88 3.28 9.56
C MET A 3 -14.83 2.31 9.03
N ALA A 4 -13.88 2.81 8.23
CA ALA A 4 -12.75 2.00 7.78
C ALA A 4 -12.03 1.40 8.99
N THR A 5 -11.65 0.13 8.91
CA THR A 5 -10.95 -0.57 9.99
C THR A 5 -9.61 0.11 10.25
N ASP A 6 -9.31 0.38 11.51
CA ASP A 6 -7.99 0.88 11.91
C ASP A 6 -6.90 -0.15 11.55
N TRP A 7 -5.76 0.33 11.05
CA TRP A 7 -4.69 -0.52 10.52
C TRP A 7 -4.08 -1.44 11.57
N LYS A 8 -4.07 -1.05 12.87
CA LYS A 8 -3.53 -1.91 13.93
C LYS A 8 -4.46 -3.07 14.22
N THR A 9 -5.76 -2.81 14.18
CA THR A 9 -6.80 -3.85 14.32
C THR A 9 -6.71 -4.83 13.16
N ALA A 10 -6.63 -4.31 11.93
CA ALA A 10 -6.43 -5.11 10.73
C ALA A 10 -5.14 -5.94 10.81
N TYR A 11 -4.03 -5.35 11.25
CA TYR A 11 -2.75 -6.07 11.40
C TYR A 11 -2.82 -7.20 12.43
N ALA A 12 -3.45 -6.95 13.58
CA ALA A 12 -3.65 -7.99 14.60
C ALA A 12 -4.46 -9.17 14.04
N GLU A 13 -5.49 -8.88 13.24
CA GLU A 13 -6.29 -9.91 12.58
C GLU A 13 -5.49 -10.67 11.51
N MET A 14 -4.72 -9.97 10.67
CA MET A 14 -3.80 -10.56 9.68
C MET A 14 -2.81 -11.51 10.37
N HIS A 15 -2.22 -11.09 11.48
CA HIS A 15 -1.27 -11.89 12.24
C HIS A 15 -1.94 -13.13 12.84
N ALA A 16 -3.13 -12.99 13.44
CA ALA A 16 -3.89 -14.12 13.98
C ALA A 16 -4.24 -15.16 12.90
N LYS A 17 -4.45 -14.71 11.66
CA LYS A 17 -4.74 -15.56 10.50
C LYS A 17 -3.49 -16.04 9.74
N SER A 18 -2.29 -15.67 10.19
CA SER A 18 -1.02 -15.93 9.48
C SER A 18 -0.97 -15.37 8.06
N GLU A 19 -1.65 -14.25 7.81
CA GLU A 19 -1.70 -13.53 6.53
C GLU A 19 -0.89 -12.21 6.54
N ALA A 20 -0.19 -11.91 7.65
CA ALA A 20 0.64 -10.72 7.77
C ALA A 20 1.91 -10.84 6.90
N MET A 21 1.78 -10.59 5.60
CA MET A 21 2.86 -10.72 4.61
C MET A 21 3.91 -9.61 4.69
N PHE A 22 3.55 -8.47 5.26
CA PHE A 22 4.39 -7.27 5.35
C PHE A 22 4.50 -6.81 6.81
N PRO A 23 5.61 -6.17 7.22
CA PRO A 23 5.74 -5.66 8.57
C PRO A 23 4.75 -4.51 8.84
N PRO A 24 4.41 -4.25 10.12
CA PRO A 24 3.42 -3.23 10.48
C PRO A 24 3.77 -1.84 9.94
N ALA A 25 5.05 -1.47 9.94
CA ALA A 25 5.53 -0.19 9.45
C ALA A 25 5.25 -0.01 7.95
N ALA A 26 5.46 -1.05 7.15
CA ALA A 26 5.19 -1.03 5.71
C ALA A 26 3.69 -0.84 5.43
N LEU A 27 2.83 -1.60 6.11
CA LEU A 27 1.39 -1.52 5.92
C LEU A 27 0.83 -0.18 6.38
N HIS A 28 1.28 0.34 7.52
CA HIS A 28 0.91 1.67 7.98
C HIS A 28 1.29 2.74 6.96
N TYR A 29 2.51 2.67 6.41
CA TYR A 29 2.98 3.62 5.41
C TYR A 29 2.13 3.56 4.13
N VAL A 30 1.79 2.36 3.64
CA VAL A 30 0.94 2.18 2.45
C VAL A 30 -0.48 2.70 2.69
N VAL A 31 -1.08 2.48 3.87
CA VAL A 31 -2.39 3.04 4.21
C VAL A 31 -2.35 4.57 4.16
N GLU A 32 -1.36 5.18 4.78
CA GLU A 32 -1.23 6.64 4.81
C GLU A 32 -0.93 7.22 3.42
N LEU A 33 -0.14 6.54 2.61
CA LEU A 33 0.06 6.90 1.20
C LEU A 33 -1.28 6.90 0.44
N CYS A 34 -2.07 5.83 0.55
CA CYS A 34 -3.37 5.72 -0.14
C CYS A 34 -4.33 6.83 0.29
N ARG A 35 -4.40 7.11 1.60
CA ARG A 35 -5.20 8.21 2.16
C ARG A 35 -4.78 9.55 1.59
N GLN A 36 -3.48 9.84 1.58
CA GLN A 36 -2.96 11.09 1.04
C GLN A 36 -3.16 11.21 -0.47
N ALA A 37 -3.04 10.10 -1.22
CA ALA A 37 -3.24 10.08 -2.66
C ALA A 37 -4.71 10.35 -3.03
N SER A 38 -5.65 9.78 -2.27
CA SER A 38 -7.09 10.04 -2.40
C SER A 38 -7.46 11.47 -2.03
N GLN A 39 -6.94 11.99 -0.90
CA GLN A 39 -7.17 13.36 -0.47
C GLN A 39 -6.67 14.40 -1.50
N ARG A 40 -5.47 14.17 -2.06
CA ARG A 40 -4.90 15.04 -3.11
C ARG A 40 -5.72 15.08 -4.39
N ARG A 41 -6.63 14.12 -4.58
CA ARG A 41 -7.48 13.97 -5.76
C ARG A 41 -8.96 14.13 -5.44
N GLU A 42 -9.28 14.81 -4.34
CA GLU A 42 -10.66 15.12 -3.93
C GLU A 42 -11.55 13.88 -3.80
N GLY A 43 -10.97 12.74 -3.37
CA GLY A 43 -11.69 11.49 -3.22
C GLY A 43 -11.90 10.71 -4.53
N ARG A 44 -11.34 11.16 -5.66
CA ARG A 44 -11.28 10.35 -6.89
C ARG A 44 -10.52 9.05 -6.64
N VAL A 45 -10.95 7.99 -7.32
CA VAL A 45 -10.22 6.72 -7.44
C VAL A 45 -8.78 6.99 -7.90
N VAL A 46 -7.83 6.44 -7.16
CA VAL A 46 -6.39 6.52 -7.46
C VAL A 46 -6.02 5.28 -8.26
N THR A 47 -5.46 5.45 -9.46
CA THR A 47 -5.06 4.29 -10.27
C THR A 47 -3.76 3.65 -9.75
N PRO A 48 -3.47 2.38 -10.10
CA PRO A 48 -2.20 1.74 -9.76
C PRO A 48 -0.96 2.53 -10.21
N GLU A 49 -1.00 3.16 -11.39
CA GLU A 49 0.07 4.02 -11.91
C GLU A 49 0.28 5.25 -11.03
N GLU A 50 -0.81 5.92 -10.67
CA GLU A 50 -0.78 7.11 -9.82
C GLU A 50 -0.24 6.79 -8.43
N LEU A 51 -0.69 5.69 -7.85
CA LEU A 51 -0.23 5.25 -6.53
C LEU A 51 1.24 4.82 -6.54
N THR A 52 1.66 4.11 -7.59
CA THR A 52 3.07 3.70 -7.78
C THR A 52 3.99 4.92 -7.89
N GLU A 53 3.58 5.93 -8.66
CA GLU A 53 4.36 7.16 -8.80
C GLU A 53 4.38 8.00 -7.51
N ASP A 54 3.24 8.10 -6.82
CA ASP A 54 3.16 8.75 -5.52
C ASP A 54 4.03 8.03 -4.48
N PHE A 55 4.03 6.68 -4.47
CA PHE A 55 4.93 5.89 -3.64
C PHE A 55 6.38 6.23 -3.92
N ARG A 56 6.83 6.19 -5.18
CA ARG A 56 8.23 6.47 -5.56
C ARG A 56 8.68 7.86 -5.09
N LYS A 57 7.86 8.88 -5.35
CA LYS A 57 8.15 10.27 -4.97
C LYS A 57 8.23 10.43 -3.44
N GLN A 58 7.22 9.92 -2.75
CA GLN A 58 7.09 10.04 -1.30
C GLN A 58 8.17 9.24 -0.57
N PHE A 59 8.38 7.99 -0.96
CA PHE A 59 9.37 7.10 -0.37
C PHE A 59 10.79 7.64 -0.54
N ARG A 60 11.13 8.18 -1.72
CA ARG A 60 12.42 8.84 -1.93
C ARG A 60 12.59 10.07 -1.04
N ARG A 61 11.55 10.89 -0.90
CA ARG A 61 11.59 12.08 -0.05
C ARG A 61 11.76 11.71 1.43
N ASP A 62 11.05 10.68 1.88
CA ASP A 62 10.97 10.32 3.29
C ASP A 62 12.20 9.51 3.76
N PHE A 63 12.78 8.66 2.90
CA PHE A 63 13.90 7.78 3.27
C PHE A 63 15.23 8.06 2.57
N GLY A 64 15.23 8.80 1.45
CA GLY A 64 16.45 9.20 0.75
C GLY A 64 17.42 8.04 0.50
N SER A 65 18.65 8.18 1.01
CA SER A 65 19.72 7.18 0.88
C SER A 65 19.43 5.86 1.60
N MET A 66 18.56 5.85 2.62
CA MET A 66 18.17 4.64 3.35
C MET A 66 17.08 3.84 2.63
N GLY A 67 16.57 4.32 1.50
CA GLY A 67 15.44 3.69 0.82
C GLY A 67 15.65 2.21 0.46
N ASN A 68 16.87 1.81 0.11
CA ASN A 68 17.16 0.39 -0.17
C ASN A 68 17.03 -0.48 1.08
N GLU A 69 17.56 -0.04 2.22
CA GLU A 69 17.49 -0.78 3.49
C GLU A 69 16.02 -0.91 3.93
N VAL A 70 15.27 0.19 3.88
CA VAL A 70 13.84 0.19 4.23
C VAL A 70 13.04 -0.72 3.31
N ARG A 71 13.29 -0.73 1.99
CA ARG A 71 12.61 -1.65 1.07
C ARG A 71 12.93 -3.11 1.35
N ASN A 72 14.19 -3.42 1.67
CA ASN A 72 14.60 -4.77 2.04
C ASN A 72 13.90 -5.23 3.32
N ASP A 73 13.86 -4.39 4.34
CA ASP A 73 13.18 -4.71 5.59
C ASP A 73 11.66 -4.83 5.42
N TRP A 74 11.09 -4.05 4.50
CA TRP A 74 9.65 -4.02 4.25
C TRP A 74 9.16 -5.05 3.25
N GLY A 75 10.04 -5.62 2.42
CA GLY A 75 9.68 -6.54 1.36
C GLY A 75 8.91 -5.89 0.20
N ILE A 76 9.00 -4.57 0.02
CA ILE A 76 8.34 -3.83 -1.08
C ILE A 76 9.40 -3.39 -2.09
N HIS A 77 9.61 -4.22 -3.13
CA HIS A 77 10.67 -3.99 -4.13
C HIS A 77 10.14 -3.56 -5.49
N SER A 78 8.86 -3.85 -5.75
CA SER A 78 8.23 -3.67 -7.05
C SER A 78 6.82 -3.12 -6.91
N SER A 79 6.28 -2.59 -8.00
CA SER A 79 4.86 -2.24 -8.07
C SER A 79 3.96 -3.42 -7.68
N ALA A 80 4.34 -4.66 -8.03
CA ALA A 80 3.59 -5.86 -7.64
C ALA A 80 3.52 -6.06 -6.12
N ASP A 81 4.61 -5.81 -5.39
CA ASP A 81 4.61 -5.92 -3.92
C ASP A 81 3.78 -4.82 -3.26
N LEU A 82 3.84 -3.59 -3.82
CA LEU A 82 2.94 -2.52 -3.42
C LEU A 82 1.47 -2.89 -3.65
N GLY A 83 1.16 -3.51 -4.80
CA GLY A 83 -0.17 -4.03 -5.11
C GLY A 83 -0.64 -5.05 -4.07
N LYS A 84 0.18 -6.07 -3.75
CA LYS A 84 -0.14 -7.05 -2.70
C LYS A 84 -0.43 -6.39 -1.36
N ALA A 85 0.33 -5.37 -0.97
CA ALA A 85 0.08 -4.62 0.26
C ALA A 85 -1.28 -3.89 0.22
N VAL A 86 -1.61 -3.22 -0.89
CA VAL A 86 -2.89 -2.53 -1.09
C VAL A 86 -4.07 -3.50 -1.05
N ILE A 87 -3.98 -4.62 -1.77
CA ILE A 87 -5.03 -5.65 -1.79
C ILE A 87 -5.22 -6.27 -0.41
N LEU A 88 -4.13 -6.57 0.31
CA LEU A 88 -4.19 -7.07 1.68
C LEU A 88 -4.90 -6.07 2.60
N LEU A 89 -4.58 -4.77 2.50
CA LEU A 89 -5.23 -3.73 3.28
C LEU A 89 -6.72 -3.59 2.94
N GLY A 90 -7.10 -3.70 1.66
CA GLY A 90 -8.50 -3.72 1.24
C GLY A 90 -9.27 -4.93 1.77
N LYS A 91 -8.65 -6.12 1.73
CA LYS A 91 -9.23 -7.37 2.28
C LYS A 91 -9.65 -7.24 3.75
N TYR A 92 -8.89 -6.47 4.54
CA TYR A 92 -9.16 -6.23 5.97
C TYR A 92 -9.89 -4.91 6.25
N GLY A 93 -10.42 -4.24 5.22
CA GLY A 93 -11.28 -3.06 5.36
C GLY A 93 -10.54 -1.76 5.73
N CYS A 94 -9.21 -1.71 5.55
CA CYS A 94 -8.45 -0.48 5.72
C CYS A 94 -8.60 0.47 4.52
N LEU A 95 -8.89 -0.08 3.34
CA LEU A 95 -9.06 0.63 2.08
C LEU A 95 -10.34 0.20 1.40
N THR A 96 -10.98 1.12 0.68
CA THR A 96 -12.01 0.79 -0.30
C THR A 96 -11.33 0.53 -1.63
N LEU A 97 -11.52 -0.66 -2.19
CA LEU A 97 -11.00 -1.05 -3.50
C LEU A 97 -12.11 -0.99 -4.54
N GLU A 98 -11.78 -0.57 -5.74
CA GLU A 98 -12.60 -0.75 -6.93
C GLU A 98 -12.36 -2.15 -7.52
N PRO A 99 -13.30 -2.71 -8.31
CA PRO A 99 -13.12 -4.02 -8.95
C PRO A 99 -11.90 -4.11 -9.88
N THR A 100 -11.39 -2.96 -10.34
CA THR A 100 -10.19 -2.85 -11.17
C THR A 100 -8.89 -2.84 -10.37
N ASP A 101 -8.95 -2.70 -9.05
CA ASP A 101 -7.78 -2.75 -8.18
C ASP A 101 -7.41 -4.23 -7.96
N THR A 102 -6.62 -4.76 -8.89
CA THR A 102 -6.16 -6.15 -8.88
C THR A 102 -4.63 -6.22 -8.74
N GLU A 103 -4.12 -7.34 -8.23
CA GLU A 103 -2.67 -7.59 -8.20
C GLU A 103 -2.05 -7.51 -9.62
N ASP A 104 -2.79 -7.96 -10.63
CA ASP A 104 -2.38 -7.93 -12.04
C ASP A 104 -2.19 -6.50 -12.56
N ALA A 105 -3.03 -5.56 -12.12
CA ALA A 105 -2.92 -4.16 -12.53
C ALA A 105 -1.59 -3.54 -12.07
N PHE A 106 -1.15 -3.86 -10.84
CA PHE A 106 0.16 -3.45 -10.32
C PHE A 106 1.31 -4.22 -10.96
N THR A 107 1.14 -5.52 -11.22
CA THR A 107 2.15 -6.38 -11.82
C THR A 107 2.48 -5.93 -13.25
N SER A 108 1.46 -5.54 -14.01
CA SER A 108 1.60 -5.09 -15.41
C SER A 108 2.44 -3.83 -15.59
N LEU A 109 2.62 -3.03 -14.53
CA LEU A 109 3.47 -1.84 -14.57
C LEU A 109 4.96 -2.17 -14.71
N GLY A 110 5.39 -3.38 -14.31
CA GLY A 110 6.77 -3.85 -14.43
C GLY A 110 7.83 -2.91 -13.82
N THR A 111 7.41 -2.00 -12.94
CA THR A 111 8.23 -0.86 -12.52
C THR A 111 8.89 -1.17 -11.17
N PRO A 112 10.23 -1.19 -11.09
CA PRO A 112 10.92 -1.26 -9.81
C PRO A 112 10.65 0.02 -9.01
N LEU A 113 10.47 -0.08 -7.69
CA LEU A 113 10.17 1.07 -6.82
C LEU A 113 11.44 1.73 -6.27
#